data_AF-A0A528K004-F1
#
_entry.id   AF-A0A528K004-F1
#
_cell.length_a   1.000
_cell.length_b   1.000
_cell.length_c   1.000
_cell.angle_alpha   90.00
_cell.angle_beta   90.00
_cell.angle_gamma   90.00
#
_symmetry.space_group_name_H-M   'P 1'
#
loop_
_entity.id
_entity.type
_entity.pdbx_description
1 polymer ?
#
loop_
_entity_poly.entity_id
_entity_poly.type
_entity_poly.pdbx_seq_one_letter_code
_entity_poly.pdbx_strand_id
1 'polypeptide(L)'
;MPQEATPAMQGAHNIHWRRNLAVCFAGSFSTLVAMTLLLPFLPLYVEQLGAEGHAVIVQWSGIAYGATFFAAALVAPLWGRLGDRYGRKLMLVRASFGMAVCMSLTGMVETVWQLVLLRLLIGFAGGYSSGSTILVAMQTPKDRSGWALGVLSAGITGGALVGPLLGGALPPLIGIRTTF
;
A
#
# COMPACT_ATOMS: atom_id res chain seq x y z
N MET A 1 -35.72 12.60 40.50
CA MET A 1 -35.65 13.40 39.27
C MET A 1 -34.57 12.81 38.39
N PRO A 2 -34.91 12.25 37.22
CA PRO A 2 -33.93 11.63 36.33
C PRO A 2 -33.12 12.70 35.59
N GLN A 3 -31.79 12.53 35.57
CA GLN A 3 -30.84 13.39 34.87
C GLN A 3 -31.16 13.46 33.37
N GLU A 4 -31.42 14.67 32.88
CA GLU A 4 -31.40 15.00 31.46
C GLU A 4 -30.00 14.75 30.92
N ALA A 5 -29.84 13.62 30.22
CA ALA A 5 -28.66 13.36 29.41
C ALA A 5 -28.63 14.38 28.26
N THR A 6 -27.72 15.32 28.38
CA THR A 6 -27.39 16.33 27.37
C THR A 6 -27.09 15.63 26.04
N PRO A 7 -27.73 15.99 24.90
CA PRO A 7 -27.41 15.44 23.58
C PRO A 7 -26.15 16.10 23.01
N ALA A 8 -25.13 16.30 23.83
CA ALA A 8 -23.84 16.82 23.44
C ALA A 8 -22.95 15.63 23.11
N MET A 9 -22.95 15.20 21.84
CA MET A 9 -21.88 14.48 21.11
C MET A 9 -22.47 13.71 19.91
N GLN A 10 -23.36 14.33 19.13
CA GLN A 10 -23.54 13.93 17.74
C GLN A 10 -22.31 14.42 16.96
N GLY A 11 -21.27 13.58 17.00
CA GLY A 11 -19.98 13.85 16.37
C GLY A 11 -20.17 14.27 14.93
N ALA A 12 -19.50 15.36 14.56
CA ALA A 12 -19.50 15.96 13.23
C ALA A 12 -19.44 14.89 12.13
N HIS A 13 -20.61 14.51 11.59
CA HIS A 13 -20.66 13.64 10.44
C HIS A 13 -20.07 14.41 9.28
N ASN A 14 -18.82 14.06 8.92
CA ASN A 14 -18.15 14.64 7.77
C ASN A 14 -19.04 14.44 6.54
N ILE A 15 -19.64 15.53 6.04
CA ILE A 15 -20.45 15.60 4.80
C ILE A 15 -19.70 14.96 3.61
N HIS A 16 -18.37 14.83 3.71
CA HIS A 16 -17.49 14.29 2.67
C HIS A 16 -17.01 12.84 2.90
N TRP A 17 -17.60 12.04 3.81
CA TRP A 17 -17.14 10.66 4.07
C TRP A 17 -17.10 9.78 2.81
N ARG A 18 -18.04 9.96 1.88
CA ARG A 18 -18.05 9.29 0.56
C ARG A 18 -16.84 9.67 -0.29
N ARG A 19 -16.44 10.94 -0.27
CA ARG A 19 -15.28 11.44 -1.01
C ARG A 19 -13.98 10.91 -0.42
N ASN A 20 -13.89 10.89 0.91
CA ASN A 20 -12.74 10.32 1.62
C ASN A 20 -12.66 8.80 1.39
N LEU A 21 -13.78 8.08 1.37
CA LEU A 21 -13.85 6.67 0.99
C LEU A 21 -13.35 6.45 -0.45
N ALA A 22 -13.80 7.24 -1.42
CA ALA A 22 -13.36 7.12 -2.80
C ALA A 22 -11.84 7.36 -2.96
N VAL A 23 -11.29 8.36 -2.26
CA VAL A 23 -9.84 8.63 -2.24
C VAL A 23 -9.07 7.48 -1.58
N CYS A 24 -9.56 6.98 -0.44
CA CYS A 24 -8.95 5.83 0.25
C CYS A 24 -9.00 4.56 -0.58
N PHE A 25 -10.11 4.32 -1.26
CA PHE A 25 -10.30 3.22 -2.20
C PHE A 25 -9.30 3.31 -3.34
N ALA A 26 -9.30 4.43 -4.08
CA ALA A 26 -8.43 4.63 -5.23
C ALA A 26 -6.95 4.51 -4.85
N GLY A 27 -6.53 5.16 -3.76
CA GLY A 27 -5.15 5.07 -3.32
C GLY A 27 -4.78 3.69 -2.77
N SER A 28 -5.69 2.97 -2.09
CA SER A 28 -5.39 1.61 -1.59
C SER A 28 -5.29 0.64 -2.76
N PHE A 29 -6.20 0.76 -3.74
CA PHE A 29 -6.18 0.01 -4.98
C PHE A 29 -4.87 0.24 -5.74
N SER A 30 -4.51 1.50 -6.05
CA SER A 30 -3.26 1.82 -6.76
C SER A 30 -2.01 1.37 -6.00
N THR A 31 -1.97 1.58 -4.67
CA THR A 31 -0.87 1.11 -3.81
C THR A 31 -0.70 -0.39 -3.92
N LEU A 32 -1.81 -1.15 -3.88
CA LEU A 32 -1.72 -2.60 -3.92
C LEU A 32 -1.41 -3.14 -5.31
N VAL A 33 -1.95 -2.52 -6.37
CA VAL A 33 -1.52 -2.80 -7.75
C VAL A 33 -0.02 -2.62 -7.87
N ALA A 34 0.53 -1.48 -7.44
CA ALA A 34 1.96 -1.19 -7.49
C ALA A 34 2.81 -2.21 -6.69
N MET A 35 2.38 -2.56 -5.46
CA MET A 35 3.10 -3.55 -4.66
C MET A 35 3.14 -4.94 -5.29
N THR A 36 2.01 -5.35 -5.86
CA THR A 36 1.81 -6.72 -6.33
C THR A 36 2.19 -6.90 -7.79
N LEU A 37 2.31 -5.81 -8.56
CA LEU A 37 2.75 -5.83 -9.95
C LEU A 37 4.14 -6.43 -10.13
N LEU A 38 5.06 -6.20 -9.19
CA LEU A 38 6.41 -6.75 -9.28
C LEU A 38 6.47 -8.27 -9.12
N LEU A 39 5.53 -8.89 -8.40
CA LEU A 39 5.56 -10.32 -8.03
C LEU A 39 5.94 -11.27 -9.18
N PRO A 40 5.22 -11.26 -10.32
CA PRO A 40 5.44 -12.25 -11.39
C PRO A 40 6.75 -12.09 -12.14
N PHE A 41 7.32 -10.88 -12.21
CA PHE A 41 8.53 -10.62 -12.99
C PHE A 41 9.74 -10.24 -12.12
N LEU A 42 9.62 -10.26 -10.80
CA LEU A 42 10.72 -9.98 -9.88
C LEU A 42 11.96 -10.85 -10.15
N PRO A 43 11.83 -12.17 -10.37
CA PRO A 43 12.98 -13.01 -10.70
C PRO A 43 13.66 -12.57 -12.00
N LEU A 44 12.86 -12.22 -13.01
CA LEU A 44 13.34 -11.73 -14.30
C LEU A 44 14.04 -10.37 -14.16
N TYR A 45 13.56 -9.52 -13.25
CA TYR A 45 14.21 -8.24 -12.96
C TYR A 45 15.54 -8.43 -12.23
N VAL A 46 15.59 -9.36 -11.27
CA VAL A 46 16.82 -9.73 -10.56
C VAL A 46 17.86 -10.32 -11.52
N GLU A 47 17.44 -11.14 -12.48
CA GLU A 47 18.28 -11.66 -13.56
C GLU A 47 18.85 -10.52 -14.43
N GLN A 48 18.02 -9.55 -14.84
CA GLN A 48 18.47 -8.36 -15.59
C GLN A 48 19.47 -7.48 -14.82
N LEU A 49 19.46 -7.54 -13.49
CA LEU A 49 20.39 -6.81 -12.63
C LEU A 49 21.73 -7.55 -12.44
N GLY A 50 21.96 -8.64 -13.17
CA GLY A 50 23.22 -9.38 -13.19
C GLY A 50 23.30 -10.56 -12.21
N ALA A 51 22.17 -11.02 -11.68
CA ALA A 51 22.14 -12.25 -10.89
C ALA A 51 22.25 -13.48 -11.81
N GLU A 52 23.40 -14.12 -11.82
CA GLU A 52 23.64 -15.34 -12.60
C GLU A 52 23.33 -16.60 -11.78
N GLY A 53 22.50 -17.48 -12.33
CA GLY A 53 22.17 -18.78 -11.74
C GLY A 53 20.81 -18.80 -11.05
N HIS A 54 20.03 -19.85 -11.35
CA HIS A 54 18.65 -20.01 -10.87
C HIS A 54 18.53 -19.93 -9.33
N ALA A 55 19.45 -20.55 -8.59
CA ALA A 55 19.45 -20.52 -7.13
C ALA A 55 19.66 -19.10 -6.56
N VAL A 56 20.53 -18.31 -7.18
CA VAL A 56 20.86 -16.94 -6.76
C VAL A 56 19.67 -16.02 -7.04
N ILE A 57 19.05 -16.14 -8.21
CA ILE A 57 17.85 -15.38 -8.57
C ILE A 57 16.71 -15.66 -7.58
N VAL A 58 16.44 -16.92 -7.24
CA VAL A 58 15.39 -17.30 -6.30
C VAL A 58 15.69 -16.78 -4.89
N GLN A 59 16.94 -16.89 -4.42
CA GLN A 59 17.36 -16.36 -3.13
C GLN A 59 17.16 -14.85 -3.04
N TRP A 60 17.67 -14.09 -4.01
CA TRP A 60 17.52 -12.64 -4.05
C TRP A 60 16.06 -12.20 -4.18
N SER A 61 15.26 -12.94 -4.95
CA SER A 61 13.84 -12.69 -5.07
C SER A 61 13.13 -12.87 -3.73
N GLY A 62 13.45 -13.96 -3.03
CA GLY A 62 12.96 -14.23 -1.68
C GLY A 62 13.41 -13.16 -0.68
N ILE A 63 14.67 -12.73 -0.72
CA ILE A 63 15.21 -11.68 0.16
C ILE A 63 14.50 -10.34 -0.10
N ALA A 64 14.35 -9.93 -1.36
CA ALA A 64 13.68 -8.67 -1.70
C ALA A 64 12.21 -8.67 -1.25
N TYR A 65 11.52 -9.79 -1.42
CA TYR A 65 10.14 -9.95 -0.95
C TYR A 65 10.06 -9.97 0.57
N GLY A 66 10.87 -10.79 1.22
CA GLY A 66 10.97 -10.89 2.67
C GLY A 66 11.33 -9.56 3.33
N ALA A 67 12.25 -8.80 2.75
CA ALA A 67 12.62 -7.47 3.22
C ALA A 67 11.42 -6.51 3.24
N THR A 68 10.57 -6.56 2.20
CA THR A 68 9.35 -5.73 2.13
C THR A 68 8.42 -6.02 3.30
N PHE A 69 8.13 -7.31 3.54
CA PHE A 69 7.24 -7.72 4.64
C PHE A 69 7.86 -7.55 6.02
N PHE A 70 9.17 -7.75 6.14
CA PHE A 70 9.91 -7.53 7.37
C PHE A 70 9.89 -6.05 7.77
N ALA A 71 10.16 -5.14 6.84
CA ALA A 71 10.03 -3.71 7.07
C ALA A 71 8.57 -3.34 7.38
N ALA A 72 7.60 -3.85 6.62
CA ALA A 72 6.18 -3.58 6.90
C ALA A 72 5.79 -4.05 8.32
N ALA A 73 6.24 -5.22 8.76
CA ALA A 73 5.96 -5.75 10.09
C ALA A 73 6.59 -4.91 11.20
N LEU A 74 7.84 -4.48 11.02
CA LEU A 74 8.56 -3.64 11.98
C LEU A 74 7.89 -2.27 12.15
N VAL A 75 7.39 -1.71 11.05
CA VAL A 75 6.90 -0.33 11.01
C VAL A 75 5.39 -0.26 11.18
N ALA A 76 4.66 -1.37 11.04
CA ALA A 76 3.23 -1.47 11.30
C ALA A 76 2.79 -0.83 12.64
N PRO A 77 3.39 -1.15 13.81
CA PRO A 77 3.02 -0.51 15.07
C PRO A 77 3.37 0.99 15.10
N LEU A 78 4.47 1.39 14.46
CA LEU A 78 4.89 2.79 14.38
C LEU A 78 3.88 3.60 13.57
N TRP A 79 3.47 3.11 12.39
CA TRP A 79 2.47 3.77 11.55
C TRP A 79 1.10 3.85 12.21
N GLY A 80 0.69 2.83 12.97
CA GLY A 80 -0.55 2.88 13.76
C GLY A 80 -0.53 4.06 14.74
N ARG A 81 0.53 4.18 15.56
CA ARG A 81 0.67 5.29 16.51
C ARG A 81 0.82 6.65 15.83
N LEU A 82 1.55 6.71 14.71
CA LEU A 82 1.79 7.94 13.98
C LEU A 82 0.50 8.46 13.30
N GLY A 83 -0.32 7.57 12.78
CA GLY A 83 -1.62 7.90 12.20
C GLY A 83 -2.61 8.43 13.22
N ASP A 84 -2.59 7.87 14.42
CA ASP A 84 -3.43 8.31 15.53
C ASP A 84 -2.99 9.69 16.05
N ARG A 85 -1.70 10.02 16.00
CA ARG A 85 -1.14 11.28 16.52
C ARG A 85 -1.17 12.45 15.53
N TYR A 86 -0.83 12.21 14.26
CA TYR A 86 -0.64 13.28 13.25
C TYR A 86 -1.82 13.45 12.29
N GLY A 87 -2.87 12.64 12.44
CA GLY A 87 -4.04 12.67 11.57
C GLY A 87 -3.84 11.81 10.33
N ARG A 88 -4.69 10.78 10.21
CA ARG A 88 -4.64 9.76 9.15
C ARG A 88 -4.69 10.33 7.72
N LYS A 89 -5.35 11.47 7.49
CA LYS A 89 -5.48 12.06 6.15
C LYS A 89 -4.14 12.57 5.59
N LEU A 90 -3.34 13.26 6.42
CA LEU A 90 -2.00 13.74 6.05
C LEU A 90 -1.02 12.57 5.90
N MET A 91 -1.21 11.54 6.73
CA MET A 91 -0.43 10.31 6.68
C MET A 91 -0.62 9.54 5.36
N LEU A 92 -1.86 9.40 4.88
CA LEU A 92 -2.15 8.78 3.58
C LEU A 92 -1.39 9.48 2.45
N VAL A 93 -1.43 10.82 2.39
CA VAL A 93 -0.76 11.58 1.33
C VAL A 93 0.76 11.38 1.37
N ARG A 94 1.37 11.40 2.56
CA ARG A 94 2.81 11.15 2.73
C ARG A 94 3.20 9.73 2.31
N ALA A 95 2.38 8.74 2.67
CA ALA A 95 2.61 7.36 2.28
C ALA A 95 2.45 7.16 0.76
N SER A 96 1.41 7.73 0.13
CA SER A 96 1.27 7.69 -1.33
C SER A 96 2.43 8.36 -2.06
N PHE A 97 2.91 9.50 -1.57
CA PHE A 97 4.07 10.17 -2.15
C PHE A 97 5.34 9.34 -2.00
N GLY A 98 5.59 8.79 -0.81
CA GLY A 98 6.71 7.87 -0.59
C GLY A 98 6.64 6.64 -1.50
N MET A 99 5.43 6.08 -1.69
CA MET A 99 5.17 4.96 -2.59
C MET A 99 5.50 5.31 -4.05
N ALA A 100 5.02 6.46 -4.53
CA ALA A 100 5.26 6.93 -5.89
C ALA A 100 6.76 7.14 -6.15
N VAL A 101 7.45 7.81 -5.23
CA VAL A 101 8.90 8.00 -5.30
C VAL A 101 9.62 6.65 -5.33
N CYS A 102 9.32 5.74 -4.40
CA CYS A 102 9.98 4.44 -4.37
C CYS A 102 9.70 3.60 -5.60
N MET A 103 8.48 3.63 -6.15
CA MET A 103 8.14 2.96 -7.41
C MET A 103 8.97 3.49 -8.57
N SER A 104 9.02 4.82 -8.75
CA SER A 104 9.83 5.44 -9.81
C SER A 104 11.32 5.11 -9.67
N LEU A 105 11.85 5.13 -8.44
CA LEU A 105 13.25 4.73 -8.20
C LEU A 105 13.49 3.25 -8.48
N THR A 106 12.48 2.39 -8.30
CA THR A 106 12.61 0.94 -8.56
C THR A 106 12.94 0.65 -10.02
N GLY A 107 12.38 1.40 -10.98
CA GLY A 107 12.72 1.25 -12.40
C GLY A 107 14.13 1.71 -12.78
N MET A 108 14.75 2.56 -11.95
CA MET A 108 16.10 3.11 -12.15
C MET A 108 17.20 2.27 -11.49
N VAL A 109 16.85 1.16 -10.85
CA VAL A 109 17.82 0.31 -10.15
C VAL A 109 18.79 -0.36 -11.12
N GLU A 110 20.06 -0.43 -10.72
CA GLU A 110 21.14 -1.07 -11.48
C GLU A 110 21.70 -2.32 -10.79
N THR A 111 21.47 -2.48 -9.48
CA THR A 111 21.95 -3.63 -8.71
C THR A 111 20.87 -4.27 -7.84
N VAL A 112 20.97 -5.57 -7.60
CA VAL A 112 20.02 -6.31 -6.74
C VAL A 112 19.99 -5.75 -5.30
N TRP A 113 21.12 -5.25 -4.79
CA TRP A 113 21.18 -4.62 -3.48
C TRP A 113 20.33 -3.34 -3.37
N GLN A 114 20.37 -2.49 -4.41
CA GLN A 114 19.51 -1.31 -4.49
C GLN A 114 18.03 -1.70 -4.54
N LEU A 115 17.69 -2.78 -5.26
CA LEU A 115 16.32 -3.33 -5.28
C LEU A 115 15.87 -3.70 -3.87
N VAL A 116 16.69 -4.46 -3.12
CA VAL A 116 16.37 -4.87 -1.74
C VAL A 116 16.21 -3.65 -0.82
N LEU A 117 17.08 -2.64 -0.96
CA LEU A 117 16.98 -1.40 -0.18
C LEU A 117 15.68 -0.64 -0.49
N LEU A 118 15.33 -0.51 -1.77
CA LEU A 118 14.06 0.09 -2.18
C LEU A 118 12.86 -0.72 -1.69
N ARG A 119 12.96 -2.06 -1.67
CA ARG A 119 11.93 -2.93 -1.09
C ARG A 119 11.74 -2.70 0.40
N LEU A 120 12.82 -2.50 1.16
CA LEU A 120 12.72 -2.06 2.54
C LEU A 120 11.98 -0.73 2.62
N LEU A 121 12.38 0.29 1.85
CA LEU A 121 11.73 1.60 1.84
C LEU A 121 10.24 1.55 1.49
N ILE A 122 9.86 0.70 0.52
CA ILE A 122 8.45 0.45 0.18
C ILE A 122 7.72 -0.20 1.36
N GLY A 123 8.33 -1.18 2.04
CA GLY A 123 7.79 -1.76 3.27
C GLY A 123 7.63 -0.72 4.38
N PHE A 124 8.58 0.20 4.53
CA PHE A 124 8.48 1.36 5.42
C PHE A 124 7.35 2.30 4.99
N ALA A 125 7.06 2.48 3.70
CA ALA A 125 5.94 3.31 3.21
C ALA A 125 4.58 2.59 3.25
N GLY A 126 4.57 1.27 3.45
CA GLY A 126 3.39 0.38 3.34
C GLY A 126 2.28 0.60 4.38
N GLY A 127 2.43 1.52 5.34
CA GLY A 127 1.41 1.84 6.35
C GLY A 127 0.11 2.45 5.79
N TYR A 128 0.05 2.72 4.48
CA TYR A 128 -1.10 3.31 3.79
C TYR A 128 -2.40 2.51 3.98
N SER A 129 -2.37 1.19 3.80
CA SER A 129 -3.57 0.32 3.80
C SER A 129 -4.21 0.20 5.19
N SER A 130 -3.40 0.13 6.24
CA SER A 130 -3.88 0.13 7.62
C SER A 130 -4.50 1.50 7.98
N GLY A 131 -3.84 2.59 7.60
CA GLY A 131 -4.33 3.96 7.84
C GLY A 131 -5.64 4.27 7.11
N SER A 132 -5.80 3.80 5.87
CA SER A 132 -7.01 4.02 5.07
C SER A 132 -8.22 3.30 5.68
N THR A 133 -8.01 2.06 6.15
CA THR A 133 -9.04 1.24 6.80
C THR A 133 -9.56 1.89 8.07
N ILE A 134 -8.65 2.36 8.93
CA ILE A 134 -9.00 3.03 10.18
C ILE A 134 -9.68 4.38 9.92
N LEU A 135 -9.21 5.16 8.94
CA LEU A 135 -9.82 6.45 8.60
C LEU A 135 -11.24 6.28 8.08
N VAL A 136 -11.49 5.29 7.22
CA VAL A 136 -12.83 4.95 6.74
C VAL A 136 -13.71 4.49 7.89
N ALA A 137 -13.23 3.57 8.75
CA ALA A 137 -13.97 3.11 9.92
C ALA A 137 -14.42 4.25 10.84
N MET A 138 -13.57 5.27 11.03
CA MET A 138 -13.81 6.38 11.94
C MET A 138 -14.66 7.51 11.34
N GLN A 139 -14.70 7.65 10.02
CA GLN A 139 -15.45 8.73 9.36
C GLN A 139 -16.82 8.29 8.83
N THR A 140 -17.05 6.98 8.67
CA THR A 140 -18.32 6.46 8.19
C THR A 140 -19.35 6.32 9.33
N PRO A 141 -20.62 6.69 9.11
CA PRO A 141 -21.71 6.41 10.07
C PRO A 141 -21.81 4.95 10.45
N LYS A 142 -22.10 4.65 11.72
CA LYS A 142 -22.17 3.28 12.26
C LYS A 142 -23.05 2.36 11.40
N ASP A 143 -24.13 2.90 10.86
CA ASP A 143 -25.11 2.17 10.03
C ASP A 143 -24.57 1.79 8.64
N ARG A 144 -23.48 2.43 8.20
CA ARG A 144 -22.84 2.21 6.88
C ARG A 144 -21.37 1.80 6.96
N SER A 145 -20.79 1.68 8.16
CA SER A 145 -19.38 1.32 8.36
C SER A 145 -19.04 -0.02 7.70
N GLY A 146 -19.92 -1.03 7.82
CA GLY A 146 -19.73 -2.33 7.18
C GLY A 146 -19.69 -2.24 5.64
N TRP A 147 -20.58 -1.44 5.03
CA TRP A 147 -20.57 -1.22 3.59
C TRP A 147 -19.30 -0.49 3.13
N ALA A 148 -18.89 0.56 3.83
CA ALA A 148 -17.71 1.34 3.46
C ALA A 148 -16.40 0.54 3.60
N LEU A 149 -16.27 -0.25 4.68
CA LEU A 149 -15.15 -1.16 4.86
C LEU A 149 -15.17 -2.27 3.81
N GLY A 150 -16.35 -2.80 3.46
CA GLY A 150 -16.50 -3.77 2.37
C GLY A 150 -16.04 -3.22 1.03
N VAL A 151 -16.43 -1.98 0.68
CA VAL A 151 -15.97 -1.30 -0.54
C VAL A 151 -14.45 -1.12 -0.52
N LEU A 152 -13.88 -0.66 0.59
CA LEU A 152 -12.44 -0.49 0.71
C LEU A 152 -11.70 -1.83 0.55
N SER A 153 -12.15 -2.89 1.24
CA SER A 153 -11.60 -4.23 1.12
C SER A 153 -11.71 -4.77 -0.30
N ALA A 154 -12.82 -4.51 -1.01
CA ALA A 154 -12.95 -4.87 -2.42
C ALA A 154 -11.90 -4.16 -3.29
N GLY A 155 -11.57 -2.90 -3.00
CA GLY A 155 -10.51 -2.16 -3.67
C GLY A 155 -9.12 -2.71 -3.37
N ILE A 156 -8.86 -3.06 -2.11
CA ILE A 156 -7.62 -3.74 -1.71
C ILE A 156 -7.52 -5.05 -2.49
N THR A 157 -8.45 -5.98 -2.31
CA THR A 157 -8.42 -7.28 -3.00
C THR A 157 -8.37 -7.14 -4.52
N GLY A 158 -9.13 -6.21 -5.09
CA GLY A 158 -9.11 -5.91 -6.52
C GLY A 158 -7.72 -5.47 -7.00
N GLY A 159 -7.04 -4.60 -6.26
CA GLY A 159 -5.68 -4.18 -6.58
C GLY A 159 -4.67 -5.34 -6.51
N ALA A 160 -4.82 -6.24 -5.54
CA ALA A 160 -3.96 -7.42 -5.41
C ALA A 160 -4.17 -8.45 -6.53
N LEU A 161 -5.35 -8.46 -7.16
CA LEU A 161 -5.63 -9.30 -8.33
C LEU A 161 -5.11 -8.63 -9.61
N VAL A 162 -5.38 -7.34 -9.77
CA VAL A 162 -5.00 -6.59 -10.98
C VAL A 162 -3.48 -6.41 -11.08
N GLY A 163 -2.77 -6.22 -9.97
CA GLY A 163 -1.32 -6.04 -9.97
C GLY A 163 -0.55 -7.17 -10.64
N PRO A 164 -0.64 -8.43 -10.20
CA PRO A 164 0.06 -9.55 -10.82
C PRO A 164 -0.39 -9.81 -12.26
N LEU A 165 -1.65 -9.55 -12.61
CA LEU A 165 -2.13 -9.65 -13.99
C LEU A 165 -1.41 -8.65 -14.90
N LEU A 166 -1.33 -7.37 -14.48
CA LEU A 166 -0.59 -6.34 -15.21
C LEU A 166 0.91 -6.63 -15.21
N GLY A 167 1.46 -7.08 -14.08
CA GLY A 167 2.87 -7.45 -13.95
C GLY A 167 3.27 -8.64 -14.82
N GLY A 168 2.37 -9.58 -15.08
CA GLY A 168 2.64 -10.67 -16.03
C GLY A 168 2.54 -10.24 -17.49
N ALA A 169 1.60 -9.35 -17.81
CA ALA A 169 1.26 -8.98 -19.18
C ALA A 169 2.06 -7.81 -19.76
N LEU A 170 2.47 -6.83 -18.93
CA LEU A 170 3.13 -5.60 -19.39
C LEU A 170 4.62 -5.76 -19.73
N PRO A 171 5.44 -6.48 -18.94
CA PRO A 171 6.88 -6.57 -19.23
C PRO A 171 7.24 -7.08 -20.63
N PRO A 172 6.52 -8.07 -21.22
CA PRO A 172 6.76 -8.48 -22.60
C PRO A 172 6.45 -7.41 -23.65
N LEU A 173 5.57 -6.45 -23.35
CA LEU A 173 5.08 -5.46 -24.30
C LEU A 173 5.87 -4.14 -24.26
N ILE A 174 6.20 -3.65 -23.05
CA ILE A 174 6.80 -2.33 -22.86
C ILE A 174 8.19 -2.38 -22.24
N GLY A 175 8.62 -3.54 -21.72
CA GLY A 175 9.86 -3.73 -20.97
C GLY A 175 9.67 -3.64 -19.46
N ILE A 176 10.56 -4.29 -18.70
CA ILE A 176 10.45 -4.37 -17.23
C ILE A 176 10.57 -2.98 -16.58
N ARG A 177 11.55 -2.18 -17.03
CA ARG A 177 11.85 -0.87 -16.42
C ARG A 177 10.75 0.17 -16.59
N THR A 178 10.00 0.12 -17.69
CA THR A 178 8.89 1.03 -18.02
C THR A 178 7.57 0.63 -17.37
N THR A 179 7.53 -0.54 -16.71
CA THR A 179 6.36 -0.99 -15.95
C THR A 179 6.28 -0.31 -14.56
N PHE A 180 7.33 0.39 -14.15
CA PHE A 180 7.45 1.14 -12.90
C PHE A 180 7.15 2.63 -13.08
#